data_AF-A0A3M1Y5J6-F1
#
_entry.id   AF-A0A3M1Y5J6-F1
#
_cell.length_a   1.000
_cell.length_b   1.000
_cell.length_c   1.000
_cell.angle_alpha   90.00
_cell.angle_beta   90.00
_cell.angle_gamma   90.00
#
_symmetry.space_group_name_H-M   'P 1'
#
loop_
_entity.id
_entity.type
_entity.pdbx_description
1 polymer ?
#
loop_
_entity_poly.entity_id
_entity_poly.type
_entity_poly.pdbx_seq_one_letter_code
_entity_poly.pdbx_strand_id
1 'polypeptide(L)'
;SGHPDALVAFPMAGAWAMVVAMFYGRAAKGEGLGYIFVTHTKARQFLVATLTAVLAVLFFASVFRGWASLLVCLLMTLGMDVYFTRRFGGLTGDTLGAVAEINEIVFLMFYLL
;
A
#
# COMPACT_ATOMS: atom_id res chain seq x y z
N SER A 1 -16.60 -7.61 19.80
CA SER A 1 -16.59 -6.14 19.66
C SER A 1 -16.41 -5.81 18.19
N GLY A 2 -17.37 -5.13 17.55
CA GLY A 2 -17.26 -4.81 16.12
C GLY A 2 -16.17 -3.78 15.88
N HIS A 3 -15.38 -3.97 14.82
CA HIS A 3 -14.39 -3.00 14.33
C HIS A 3 -14.91 -2.38 13.02
N PRO A 4 -15.90 -1.47 13.06
CA PRO A 4 -16.43 -0.84 11.84
C PRO A 4 -15.38 0.01 11.11
N ASP A 5 -14.37 0.48 11.84
CA ASP A 5 -13.18 1.14 11.33
C ASP A 5 -12.36 0.25 10.38
N ALA A 6 -12.40 -1.07 10.54
CA ALA A 6 -11.70 -2.01 9.66
C ALA A 6 -12.21 -1.95 8.20
N LEU A 7 -13.49 -1.65 7.98
CA LEU A 7 -14.10 -1.56 6.64
C LEU A 7 -13.56 -0.38 5.82
N VAL A 8 -13.17 0.70 6.49
CA VAL A 8 -12.57 1.87 5.83
C VAL A 8 -11.04 1.75 5.82
N ALA A 9 -10.48 1.10 6.84
CA ALA A 9 -9.04 0.97 7.00
C ALA A 9 -8.41 0.04 5.96
N PHE A 10 -9.08 -1.03 5.53
CA PHE A 10 -8.51 -1.95 4.55
C PHE A 10 -8.26 -1.30 3.18
N PRO A 11 -9.25 -0.66 2.49
CA PRO A 11 -9.00 -0.07 1.18
C PRO A 11 -8.01 1.10 1.26
N MET A 12 -7.97 1.79 2.41
CA MET A 12 -6.96 2.80 2.69
C MET A 12 -5.55 2.20 2.72
N ALA A 13 -5.36 1.06 3.38
CA ALA A 13 -4.07 0.37 3.43
C ALA A 13 -3.63 -0.11 2.03
N GLY A 14 -4.55 -0.66 1.23
CA GLY A 14 -4.28 -1.06 -0.16
C GLY A 14 -3.88 0.13 -1.04
N ALA A 15 -4.62 1.24 -0.96
CA ALA A 15 -4.31 2.46 -1.70
C ALA A 15 -2.97 3.08 -1.28
N TRP A 16 -2.67 3.13 0.01
CA TRP A 16 -1.39 3.61 0.52
C TRP A 16 -0.23 2.74 0.05
N ALA A 17 -0.38 1.41 0.13
CA ALA A 17 0.62 0.45 -0.36
C ALA A 17 0.93 0.63 -1.84
N MET A 18 -0.09 0.86 -2.69
CA MET A 18 0.15 1.19 -4.10
C MET A 18 0.99 2.45 -4.25
N VAL A 19 0.71 3.52 -3.51
CA VAL A 19 1.48 4.77 -3.59
C VAL A 19 2.93 4.57 -3.15
N VAL A 20 3.16 3.80 -2.09
CA VAL A 20 4.51 3.41 -1.65
C VAL A 20 5.24 2.64 -2.75
N ALA A 21 4.59 1.61 -3.34
CA ALA A 21 5.16 0.84 -4.44
C ALA A 21 5.50 1.72 -5.65
N MET A 22 4.61 2.64 -6.03
CA MET A 22 4.84 3.55 -7.16
C MET A 22 5.95 4.56 -6.90
N PHE A 23 6.16 4.96 -5.64
CA PHE A 23 7.18 5.93 -5.29
C PHE A 23 8.60 5.33 -5.25
N TYR A 24 8.74 4.10 -4.77
CA TYR A 24 10.05 3.42 -4.66
C TYR A 24 10.37 2.50 -5.84
N GLY A 25 9.35 1.94 -6.46
CA GLY A 25 9.47 1.00 -7.56
C GLY A 25 9.68 1.68 -8.90
N ARG A 26 9.79 0.85 -9.95
CA ARG A 26 9.93 1.29 -11.34
C ARG A 26 8.90 0.61 -12.21
N ALA A 27 8.45 1.27 -13.28
CA ALA A 27 7.54 0.66 -14.23
C ALA A 27 8.24 -0.47 -15.01
N ALA A 28 7.52 -1.58 -15.26
CA ALA A 28 8.04 -2.71 -16.04
C ALA A 28 8.15 -2.40 -17.55
N LYS A 29 7.26 -1.53 -18.05
CA LYS A 29 7.16 -1.13 -19.45
C LYS A 29 7.10 0.39 -19.56
N GLY A 30 7.45 0.93 -20.71
CA GLY A 30 7.33 2.36 -21.04
C GLY A 30 5.93 2.81 -21.46
N GLU A 31 4.91 1.99 -21.23
CA GLU A 31 3.54 2.21 -21.70
C GLU A 31 2.51 1.61 -20.73
N GLY A 32 1.24 1.98 -20.90
CA GLY A 32 0.12 1.50 -20.10
C GLY A 32 -0.05 2.22 -18.75
N LEU A 33 -1.09 1.81 -18.02
CA LEU A 33 -1.51 2.48 -16.79
C LEU A 33 -0.44 2.46 -15.68
N GLY A 34 0.23 1.33 -15.47
CA GLY A 34 1.30 1.21 -14.48
C GLY A 34 2.47 2.15 -14.75
N TYR A 35 2.82 2.37 -16.03
CA TYR A 35 3.83 3.34 -16.42
C TYR A 35 3.40 4.78 -16.08
N ILE A 36 2.18 5.16 -16.44
CA ILE A 36 1.64 6.50 -16.16
C ILE A 36 1.65 6.77 -14.65
N PHE A 37 1.20 5.81 -13.84
CA PHE A 37 1.12 6.02 -12.40
C PHE A 37 2.48 6.08 -11.72
N VAL A 38 3.41 5.18 -12.05
CA VAL A 38 4.78 5.21 -11.49
C VAL A 38 5.50 6.49 -11.90
N THR A 39 5.37 6.93 -13.15
CA THR A 39 6.04 8.16 -13.64
C THR A 39 5.47 9.45 -13.06
N HIS A 40 4.17 9.50 -12.74
CA HIS A 40 3.52 10.70 -12.24
C HIS A 40 3.41 10.75 -10.71
N THR A 41 3.67 9.64 -10.02
CA THR A 41 3.73 9.62 -8.55
C THR A 41 5.01 10.30 -8.09
N LYS A 42 4.85 11.47 -7.46
CA LYS A 42 5.95 12.26 -6.90
C LYS A 42 5.91 12.23 -5.37
N ALA A 43 6.91 12.85 -4.77
CA ALA A 43 7.01 13.00 -3.31
C ALA A 43 5.76 13.61 -2.67
N ARG A 44 5.03 14.48 -3.39
CA ARG A 44 3.77 15.06 -2.88
C ARG A 44 2.69 14.01 -2.66
N GLN A 45 2.47 13.11 -3.63
CA GLN A 45 1.47 12.04 -3.49
C GLN A 45 1.87 11.06 -2.39
N PHE A 46 3.16 10.70 -2.34
CA PHE A 46 3.70 9.87 -1.27
C PHE A 46 3.49 10.48 0.12
N LEU A 47 3.78 11.77 0.28
CA LEU A 47 3.61 12.49 1.54
C LEU A 47 2.12 12.56 1.94
N VAL A 48 1.24 12.93 1.01
CA VAL A 48 -0.21 13.01 1.28
C VAL A 48 -0.79 11.65 1.63
N ALA A 49 -0.42 10.59 0.90
CA ALA A 49 -0.90 9.23 1.19
C ALA A 49 -0.41 8.75 2.56
N THR A 50 0.87 8.99 2.88
CA THR A 50 1.46 8.58 4.16
C THR A 50 0.86 9.35 5.33
N LEU A 51 0.68 10.68 5.20
CA LEU A 51 0.01 11.48 6.22
C LEU A 51 -1.44 11.02 6.42
N THR A 52 -2.16 10.74 5.34
CA THR A 52 -3.55 10.23 5.43
C THR A 52 -3.60 8.88 6.17
N ALA A 53 -2.71 7.95 5.83
CA ALA A 53 -2.65 6.64 6.48
C ALA A 53 -2.28 6.74 7.97
N VAL A 54 -1.29 7.58 8.31
CA VAL A 54 -0.88 7.84 9.70
C VAL A 54 -2.01 8.47 10.50
N LEU A 55 -2.67 9.50 9.96
CA LEU A 55 -3.78 10.15 10.62
C LEU A 55 -4.92 9.17 10.86
N ALA A 56 -5.28 8.36 9.86
CA ALA A 56 -6.34 7.36 10.01
C ALA A 56 -6.05 6.38 11.17
N VAL A 57 -4.82 5.89 11.28
CA VAL A 57 -4.42 5.01 12.40
C VAL A 57 -4.56 5.68 13.77
N LEU A 58 -4.34 7.00 13.87
CA LEU A 58 -4.55 7.73 15.13
C LEU A 58 -6.03 7.80 15.54
N PHE A 59 -6.95 7.68 14.59
CA PHE A 59 -8.40 7.69 14.85
C PHE A 59 -8.99 6.28 15.05
N PHE A 60 -8.21 5.21 14.84
CA PHE A 60 -8.66 3.84 15.04
C PHE A 60 -8.74 3.46 16.52
N ALA A 61 -9.64 2.53 16.85
CA ALA A 61 -9.87 2.11 18.24
C ALA A 61 -8.62 1.47 18.88
N SER A 62 -7.78 0.80 18.08
CA SER A 62 -6.53 0.20 18.53
C SER A 62 -5.33 0.79 17.79
N VAL A 63 -4.77 1.86 18.36
CA VAL A 63 -3.62 2.58 17.78
C VAL A 63 -2.41 1.64 17.60
N PHE A 64 -2.08 0.81 18.60
CA PHE A 64 -0.94 -0.11 18.51
C PHE A 64 -1.08 -1.11 17.37
N ARG A 65 -2.25 -1.73 17.21
CA ARG A 65 -2.52 -2.69 16.13
C ARG A 65 -2.52 -2.00 14.77
N GLY A 66 -3.06 -0.78 14.69
CA GLY A 66 -3.04 0.02 13.46
C GLY A 66 -1.61 0.32 12.99
N TRP A 67 -0.73 0.75 13.91
CA TRP A 67 0.68 0.99 13.60
C TRP A 67 1.43 -0.28 13.20
N ALA A 68 1.23 -1.37 13.95
CA ALA A 68 1.83 -2.66 13.61
C ALA A 68 1.39 -3.13 12.22
N SER A 69 0.10 -2.99 11.90
CA SER A 69 -0.47 -3.37 10.60
C SER A 69 0.12 -2.53 9.46
N LEU A 70 0.22 -1.20 9.62
CA LEU A 70 0.86 -0.33 8.62
C LEU A 70 2.34 -0.68 8.41
N LEU A 71 3.07 -1.00 9.49
CA LEU A 71 4.47 -1.41 9.37
C LEU A 71 4.60 -2.71 8.57
N VAL A 72 3.75 -3.70 8.83
CA VAL A 72 3.74 -4.95 8.06
C VAL A 72 3.37 -4.68 6.60
N CYS A 73 2.38 -3.84 6.33
CA CYS A 73 2.02 -3.45 4.98
C CYS A 73 3.19 -2.77 4.22
N LEU A 74 3.94 -1.89 4.88
CA LEU A 74 5.14 -1.27 4.30
C LEU A 74 6.17 -2.34 3.90
N LEU A 75 6.50 -3.24 4.83
CA LEU A 75 7.48 -4.31 4.57
C LEU A 75 7.02 -5.25 3.45
N MET A 76 5.74 -5.63 3.44
CA MET A 76 5.15 -6.44 2.38
C MET A 76 5.23 -5.74 1.03
N THR A 77 4.88 -4.45 0.98
CA THR A 77 4.92 -3.65 -0.24
C THR A 77 6.33 -3.57 -0.82
N LEU A 78 7.34 -3.27 0.01
CA LEU A 78 8.74 -3.22 -0.45
C LEU A 78 9.23 -4.60 -0.90
N GLY A 79 8.85 -5.67 -0.19
CA GLY A 79 9.18 -7.04 -0.60
C GLY A 79 8.56 -7.42 -1.95
N MET A 80 7.30 -7.04 -2.17
CA MET A 80 6.59 -7.26 -3.43
C MET A 80 7.20 -6.44 -4.58
N ASP A 81 7.57 -5.19 -4.34
CA ASP A 81 8.25 -4.36 -5.35
C ASP A 81 9.58 -4.98 -5.79
N VAL A 82 10.39 -5.46 -4.84
CA VAL A 82 11.64 -6.18 -5.15
C VAL A 82 11.33 -7.47 -5.94
N TYR A 83 10.32 -8.24 -5.53
CA TYR A 83 9.93 -9.48 -6.20
C TYR A 83 9.47 -9.22 -7.64
N PHE A 84 8.57 -8.26 -7.86
CA PHE A 84 8.05 -7.93 -9.18
C PHE A 84 9.11 -7.29 -10.07
N THR A 85 9.96 -6.45 -9.52
CA THR A 85 11.10 -5.88 -10.24
C THR A 85 12.05 -6.96 -10.74
N ARG A 86 12.32 -7.99 -9.93
CA ARG A 86 13.17 -9.13 -10.33
C ARG A 86 12.49 -10.08 -11.31
N ARG A 87 11.19 -10.33 -11.14
CA ARG A 87 10.46 -11.36 -11.92
C ARG A 87 9.91 -10.84 -13.24
N PHE A 88 9.44 -9.60 -13.27
CA PHE A 88 8.70 -8.98 -14.38
C PHE A 88 9.37 -7.71 -14.92
N GLY A 89 10.51 -7.29 -14.34
CA GLY A 89 11.25 -6.10 -14.76
C GLY A 89 10.82 -4.81 -14.09
N GLY A 90 9.68 -4.81 -13.37
CA GLY A 90 9.14 -3.67 -12.63
C GLY A 90 7.66 -3.88 -12.30
N LEU A 91 6.96 -2.77 -12.05
CA LEU A 91 5.55 -2.68 -11.73
C LEU A 91 4.69 -2.46 -12.99
N THR A 92 3.56 -3.15 -13.07
CA THR A 92 2.45 -2.97 -14.02
C THR A 92 1.16 -2.60 -13.28
N GLY A 93 0.08 -2.33 -14.02
CA GLY A 93 -1.24 -2.14 -13.42
C GLY A 93 -1.70 -3.35 -12.59
N ASP A 94 -1.49 -4.56 -13.12
CA ASP A 94 -1.88 -5.80 -12.43
C ASP A 94 -1.07 -6.03 -11.16
N THR A 95 0.25 -5.76 -11.17
CA THR A 95 1.06 -5.92 -9.96
C THR A 95 0.69 -4.88 -8.90
N LEU A 96 0.32 -3.66 -9.30
CA LEU A 96 -0.16 -2.64 -8.36
C LEU A 96 -1.51 -3.05 -7.75
N GLY A 97 -2.42 -3.60 -8.55
CA GLY A 97 -3.67 -4.20 -8.03
C GLY A 97 -3.39 -5.31 -7.03
N ALA A 98 -2.46 -6.21 -7.35
CA ALA A 98 -2.05 -7.27 -6.42
C ALA A 98 -1.41 -6.73 -5.13
N VAL A 99 -0.61 -5.66 -5.20
CA VAL A 99 -0.09 -4.96 -4.00
C VAL A 99 -1.25 -4.45 -3.15
N ALA A 100 -2.30 -3.87 -3.74
CA ALA A 100 -3.45 -3.39 -3.00
C ALA A 100 -4.17 -4.53 -2.28
N GLU A 101 -4.63 -5.55 -3.02
CA GLU A 101 -5.41 -6.67 -2.48
C GLU A 101 -4.65 -7.44 -1.38
N ILE A 102 -3.35 -7.67 -1.57
CA ILE A 102 -2.53 -8.36 -0.56
C ILE A 102 -2.38 -7.50 0.70
N ASN A 103 -2.15 -6.19 0.55
CA ASN A 103 -2.04 -5.31 1.70
C ASN A 103 -3.37 -5.11 2.44
N GLU A 104 -4.50 -5.13 1.73
CA GLU A 104 -5.83 -5.13 2.33
C GLU A 104 -6.05 -6.34 3.25
N ILE A 105 -5.72 -7.54 2.76
CA ILE A 105 -5.84 -8.79 3.54
C ILE A 105 -4.87 -8.79 4.71
N VAL A 106 -3.60 -8.44 4.47
CA VAL A 106 -2.57 -8.37 5.52
C VAL A 106 -2.97 -7.37 6.59
N PHE A 107 -3.42 -6.17 6.21
CA PHE A 107 -3.86 -5.15 7.16
C PHE A 107 -4.99 -5.68 8.04
N LEU A 108 -6.03 -6.28 7.45
CA LEU A 108 -7.15 -6.84 8.20
C LEU A 108 -6.70 -7.96 9.14
N MET A 109 -5.82 -8.85 8.68
CA MET A 109 -5.33 -9.95 9.49
C MET A 109 -4.60 -9.45 10.73
N PHE A 110 -3.66 -8.51 10.59
CA PHE A 110 -2.90 -7.98 11.72
C PHE A 110 -3.70 -7.01 12.59
N TYR A 111 -4.67 -6.30 12.02
CA TYR A 111 -5.50 -5.35 12.77
C TYR A 111 -6.50 -6.07 13.69
N LEU A 112 -7.04 -7.20 13.24
CA LEU A 112 -8.06 -7.95 13.97
C LEU A 112 -7.48 -8.93 15.01
N LEU A 113 -6.22 -9.34 14.88
CA LEU A 113 -5.48 -10.12 15.88
C LEU A 113 -5.25 -9.30 17.17
#